data_AF-A0A2R6BE65-F1
#
_entry.id   AF-A0A2R6BE65-F1
#
_cell.length_a   1.000
_cell.length_b   1.000
_cell.length_c   1.000
_cell.angle_alpha   90.00
_cell.angle_beta   90.00
_cell.angle_gamma   90.00
#
_symmetry.space_group_name_H-M   'P 1'
#
loop_
_entity.id
_entity.type
_entity.pdbx_description
1 polymer ?
#
loop_
_entity_poly.entity_id
_entity_poly.type
_entity_poly.pdbx_seq_one_letter_code
_entity_poly.pdbx_strand_id
1 'polypeptide(L)'
;MEVSLEELKAKLKEVFELNTYETSVYLTLLKKGMRADEISRNSRVPRPRVYDTLESLKSKGFVYEKDDVYYAVHPALALSSRVALLKAEFEEKQRKMSEAVNEIVSFLNLTQTSEPKGPFVLHGIASILSLLLKVFPESHKIFLTLNKALDSEARRVFRSVISGLSIKEKRSYAS
;
A
#
# COMPACT_ATOMS: atom_id res chain seq x y z
N MET A 1 9.82 18.00 19.21
CA MET A 1 10.57 18.22 17.95
C MET A 1 9.67 18.99 17.03
N GLU A 2 10.08 20.19 16.65
CA GLU A 2 9.37 20.99 15.65
C GLU A 2 9.63 20.33 14.28
N VAL A 3 8.59 19.80 13.64
CA VAL A 3 8.70 19.14 12.34
C VAL A 3 9.02 20.21 11.30
N SER A 4 10.10 20.03 10.54
CA SER A 4 10.46 20.97 9.48
C SER A 4 9.48 20.91 8.31
N LEU A 5 9.36 22.01 7.56
CA LEU A 5 8.51 22.04 6.36
C LEU A 5 8.92 20.97 5.32
N GLU A 6 10.21 20.67 5.22
CA GLU A 6 10.71 19.65 4.29
C GLU A 6 10.32 18.24 4.72
N GLU A 7 10.38 17.92 6.02
CA GLU A 7 9.89 16.63 6.54
C GLU A 7 8.37 16.48 6.36
N LEU A 8 7.61 17.57 6.53
CA LEU A 8 6.17 17.57 6.28
C LEU A 8 5.86 17.26 4.81
N LYS A 9 6.55 17.93 3.87
CA LYS A 9 6.41 17.66 2.43
C LYS A 9 6.80 16.22 2.10
N ALA A 10 7.86 15.69 2.72
CA ALA A 10 8.27 14.30 2.53
C ALA A 10 7.15 13.33 2.94
N LYS A 11 6.55 13.53 4.11
CA LYS A 11 5.41 12.72 4.58
C LYS A 11 4.19 12.79 3.65
N LEU A 12 3.84 13.99 3.16
CA LEU A 12 2.74 14.14 2.19
C LEU A 12 2.99 13.33 0.91
N LYS A 13 4.24 13.30 0.44
CA LYS A 13 4.59 12.56 -0.77
C LYS A 13 4.66 11.06 -0.55
N GLU A 14 5.39 10.62 0.48
CA GLU A 14 5.73 9.20 0.68
C GLU A 14 4.60 8.40 1.34
N VAL A 15 3.87 9.02 2.29
CA VAL A 15 2.86 8.32 3.09
C VAL A 15 1.46 8.50 2.50
N PHE A 16 1.17 9.69 1.99
CA PHE A 16 -0.17 10.02 1.47
C PHE A 16 -0.25 10.01 -0.05
N GLU A 17 0.86 9.69 -0.73
CA GLU A 17 0.97 9.53 -2.18
C GLU A 17 0.58 10.81 -2.95
N LEU A 18 0.99 11.98 -2.43
CA LEU A 18 0.91 13.23 -3.17
C LEU A 18 2.15 13.41 -4.05
N ASN A 19 1.99 13.93 -5.26
CA ASN A 19 3.12 14.36 -6.07
C ASN A 19 3.61 15.76 -5.64
N THR A 20 4.72 16.22 -6.23
CA THR A 20 5.33 17.52 -5.89
C THR A 20 4.41 18.71 -6.17
N TYR A 21 3.62 18.66 -7.25
CA TYR A 21 2.68 19.73 -7.60
C TYR A 21 1.48 19.72 -6.67
N GLU A 22 0.89 18.56 -6.41
CA GLU A 22 -0.21 18.37 -5.45
C GLU A 22 0.17 18.90 -4.07
N THR A 23 1.35 18.53 -3.58
CA THR A 23 1.89 19.01 -2.31
C THR A 23 2.01 20.54 -2.29
N SER A 24 2.56 21.13 -3.36
CA SER A 24 2.76 22.57 -3.45
C SER A 24 1.44 23.35 -3.55
N VAL A 25 0.49 22.87 -4.35
CA VAL A 25 -0.84 23.47 -4.53
C VAL A 25 -1.65 23.37 -3.24
N TYR A 26 -1.68 22.20 -2.60
CA TYR A 26 -2.42 22.02 -1.36
C TYR A 26 -1.89 22.93 -0.24
N LEU A 27 -0.57 22.96 -0.02
CA LEU A 27 0.03 23.87 0.97
C LEU A 27 -0.21 25.35 0.66
N THR A 28 -0.33 25.71 -0.62
CA THR A 28 -0.67 27.07 -1.04
C THR A 28 -2.12 27.41 -0.69
N LEU A 29 -3.05 26.49 -0.95
CA LEU A 29 -4.48 26.65 -0.68
C LEU A 29 -4.83 26.63 0.81
N LEU A 30 -3.99 26.08 1.67
CA LEU A 30 -4.16 26.15 3.12
C LEU A 30 -4.08 27.60 3.66
N LYS A 31 -3.49 28.52 2.91
CA LYS A 31 -3.38 29.94 3.31
C LYS A 31 -4.68 30.70 3.09
N LYS A 32 -5.34 30.44 1.95
CA LYS A 32 -6.64 31.02 1.55
C LYS A 32 -7.15 30.33 0.30
N GLY A 33 -8.46 30.46 0.03
CA GLY A 33 -9.03 30.10 -1.26
C GLY A 33 -8.46 30.97 -2.39
N MET A 34 -8.24 30.36 -3.56
CA MET A 34 -7.61 31.01 -4.71
C MET A 34 -8.19 30.48 -6.03
N ARG A 35 -8.20 31.32 -7.07
CA ARG A 35 -8.51 30.87 -8.45
C ARG A 35 -7.28 30.19 -9.08
N ALA A 36 -7.48 29.39 -10.12
CA ALA A 36 -6.40 28.62 -10.77
C ALA A 36 -5.19 29.48 -11.21
N ASP A 37 -5.43 30.72 -11.64
CA ASP A 37 -4.39 31.66 -12.03
C ASP A 37 -3.56 32.18 -10.85
N GLU A 38 -4.20 32.39 -9.70
CA GLU A 38 -3.55 32.74 -8.44
C GLU A 38 -2.76 31.54 -7.90
N ILE A 39 -3.31 30.34 -7.98
CA ILE A 39 -2.64 29.10 -7.55
C ILE A 39 -1.35 28.91 -8.33
N SER A 40 -1.36 29.08 -9.65
CA SER A 40 -0.13 28.94 -10.45
C SER A 40 0.97 29.91 -10.00
N ARG A 41 0.60 31.17 -9.73
CA ARG A 41 1.54 32.21 -9.28
C ARG A 41 2.10 31.92 -7.89
N ASN A 42 1.25 31.48 -6.95
CA ASN A 42 1.64 31.28 -5.55
C ASN A 42 2.32 29.93 -5.30
N SER A 43 1.93 28.88 -6.02
CA SER A 43 2.49 27.52 -5.86
C SER A 43 3.72 27.25 -6.72
N ARG A 44 4.04 28.15 -7.67
CA ARG A 44 5.08 27.97 -8.70
C ARG A 44 4.86 26.76 -9.61
N VAL A 45 3.64 26.21 -9.64
CA VAL A 45 3.23 25.17 -10.57
C VAL A 45 2.79 25.81 -11.89
N PRO A 46 3.30 25.38 -13.05
CA PRO A 46 2.91 25.93 -14.34
C PRO A 46 1.39 25.85 -14.57
N ARG A 47 0.77 26.91 -15.10
CA ARG A 47 -0.68 26.97 -15.34
C ARG A 47 -1.27 25.72 -16.00
N PRO A 48 -0.68 25.13 -17.05
CA PRO A 48 -1.24 23.92 -17.67
C PRO A 48 -1.35 22.74 -16.70
N ARG A 49 -0.45 22.66 -15.72
CA ARG A 49 -0.42 21.59 -14.70
C ARG A 49 -1.34 21.85 -13.52
N VAL A 50 -1.76 23.09 -13.28
CA VAL A 50 -2.61 23.44 -12.13
C VAL A 50 -3.98 22.77 -12.23
N TYR A 51 -4.60 22.77 -13.41
CA TYR A 51 -5.90 22.13 -13.60
C TYR A 51 -5.84 20.62 -13.33
N ASP A 52 -4.90 19.90 -13.94
CA ASP A 52 -4.69 18.47 -13.69
C ASP A 52 -4.42 18.19 -12.20
N THR A 53 -3.61 19.04 -11.57
CA THR A 53 -3.26 18.92 -10.14
C THR A 53 -4.48 19.14 -9.25
N LEU A 54 -5.33 20.12 -9.56
CA LEU A 54 -6.54 20.40 -8.80
C LEU A 54 -7.56 19.27 -8.96
N GLU A 55 -7.72 18.73 -10.17
CA GLU A 55 -8.60 17.58 -10.40
C GLU A 55 -8.14 16.37 -9.59
N SER A 56 -6.84 16.09 -9.59
CA SER A 56 -6.26 15.02 -8.77
C SER A 56 -6.40 15.28 -7.26
N LEU A 57 -6.23 16.52 -6.80
CA LEU A 57 -6.44 16.86 -5.38
C LEU A 57 -7.92 16.76 -4.97
N LYS A 58 -8.86 17.10 -5.86
CA LYS A 58 -10.30 16.93 -5.62
C LYS A 58 -10.65 15.45 -5.51
N SER A 59 -10.18 14.61 -6.43
CA SER A 59 -10.45 13.17 -6.39
C SER A 59 -9.86 12.49 -5.14
N LYS A 60 -8.73 12.98 -4.65
CA LYS A 60 -8.11 12.56 -3.38
C LYS A 60 -8.76 13.17 -2.12
N GLY A 61 -9.70 14.10 -2.26
CA GLY A 61 -10.41 14.74 -1.14
C GLY A 61 -9.63 15.83 -0.39
N PHE A 62 -8.61 16.42 -1.01
CA PHE A 62 -7.78 17.47 -0.42
C PHE A 62 -8.27 18.88 -0.74
N VAL A 63 -9.05 19.05 -1.80
CA VAL A 63 -9.52 20.35 -2.30
C VAL A 63 -10.98 20.23 -2.71
N TYR A 64 -11.73 21.32 -2.57
CA TYR A 64 -13.04 21.49 -3.20
C TYR A 64 -13.08 22.82 -3.95
N GLU A 65 -14.03 22.94 -4.86
CA GLU A 65 -14.22 24.10 -5.72
C GLU A 65 -15.60 24.71 -5.47
N LYS A 66 -15.65 26.04 -5.40
CA LYS A 66 -16.90 26.81 -5.31
C LYS A 66 -16.70 28.14 -6.02
N ASP A 67 -17.59 28.47 -6.95
CA ASP A 67 -17.59 29.73 -7.71
C ASP A 67 -16.22 30.05 -8.37
N ASP A 68 -15.62 29.05 -9.04
CA ASP A 68 -14.27 29.07 -9.63
C ASP A 68 -13.10 29.31 -8.65
N VAL A 69 -13.38 29.25 -7.34
CA VAL A 69 -12.37 29.36 -6.28
C VAL A 69 -12.14 27.99 -5.66
N TYR A 70 -10.88 27.61 -5.56
CA TYR A 70 -10.48 26.36 -4.93
C TYR A 70 -10.11 26.60 -3.47
N TYR A 71 -10.50 25.67 -2.61
CA TYR A 71 -10.28 25.73 -1.17
C TYR A 71 -9.66 24.41 -0.69
N ALA A 72 -8.65 24.51 0.17
CA ALA A 72 -8.11 23.33 0.82
C ALA A 72 -9.12 22.79 1.85
N VAL A 73 -9.29 21.48 1.85
CA VAL A 73 -9.94 20.76 2.96
C VAL A 73 -9.00 20.83 4.17
N HIS A 74 -9.56 20.93 5.38
CA HIS A 74 -8.78 21.00 6.61
C HIS A 74 -7.85 19.77 6.74
N PRO A 75 -6.55 19.93 7.09
CA PRO A 75 -5.58 18.84 7.08
C PRO A 75 -5.98 17.59 7.85
N ALA A 76 -6.57 17.74 9.04
CA ALA A 76 -7.03 16.59 9.81
C ALA A 76 -8.07 15.76 9.03
N LEU A 77 -9.01 16.42 8.34
CA LEU A 77 -10.07 15.74 7.58
C LEU A 77 -9.52 15.17 6.27
N ALA A 78 -8.70 15.94 5.53
CA ALA A 78 -8.11 15.51 4.27
C ALA A 78 -7.25 14.25 4.45
N LEU A 79 -6.40 14.23 5.49
CA LEU A 79 -5.50 13.11 5.76
C LEU A 79 -6.27 11.87 6.25
N SER A 80 -7.25 12.04 7.15
CA SER A 80 -8.10 10.93 7.59
C SER A 80 -8.90 10.32 6.43
N SER A 81 -9.46 11.17 5.56
CA SER A 81 -10.19 10.72 4.38
C SER A 81 -9.28 10.00 3.38
N ARG A 82 -8.05 10.48 3.17
CA ARG A 82 -7.07 9.80 2.31
C ARG A 82 -6.70 8.42 2.83
N VAL A 83 -6.52 8.26 4.15
CA VAL A 83 -6.27 6.93 4.76
C VAL A 83 -7.44 5.99 4.51
N ALA A 84 -8.68 6.45 4.68
CA ALA A 84 -9.87 5.64 4.40
C ALA A 84 -9.97 5.24 2.92
N LEU A 85 -9.71 6.16 2.00
CA LEU A 85 -9.71 5.90 0.55
C LEU A 85 -8.62 4.90 0.16
N LEU A 86 -7.38 5.09 0.64
CA LEU A 86 -6.27 4.16 0.40
C LEU A 86 -6.59 2.74 0.87
N LYS A 87 -7.24 2.62 2.03
CA LYS A 87 -7.67 1.33 2.56
C LYS A 87 -8.69 0.66 1.63
N ALA A 88 -9.70 1.41 1.18
CA ALA A 88 -10.71 0.89 0.25
C ALA A 88 -10.12 0.50 -1.11
N GLU A 89 -9.21 1.32 -1.66
CA GLU A 89 -8.46 1.03 -2.90
C GLU A 89 -7.64 -0.26 -2.78
N PHE A 90 -6.98 -0.45 -1.62
CA PHE A 90 -6.21 -1.65 -1.33
C PHE A 90 -7.09 -2.90 -1.23
N GLU A 91 -8.20 -2.84 -0.48
CA GLU A 91 -9.14 -3.95 -0.33
C GLU A 91 -9.73 -4.38 -1.69
N GLU A 92 -10.10 -3.42 -2.53
CA GLU A 92 -10.61 -3.69 -3.88
C GLU A 92 -9.54 -4.32 -4.79
N LYS A 93 -8.29 -3.81 -4.73
CA LYS A 93 -7.17 -4.40 -5.47
C LYS A 93 -6.89 -5.84 -5.02
N GLN A 94 -6.95 -6.11 -3.72
CA GLN A 94 -6.80 -7.46 -3.18
C GLN A 94 -7.91 -8.39 -3.70
N ARG A 95 -9.17 -7.94 -3.69
CA ARG A 95 -10.30 -8.70 -4.20
C ARG A 95 -10.10 -9.10 -5.67
N LYS A 96 -9.74 -8.13 -6.53
CA LYS A 96 -9.45 -8.39 -7.96
C LYS A 96 -8.30 -9.38 -8.14
N MET A 97 -7.24 -9.26 -7.34
CA MET A 97 -6.11 -10.20 -7.40
C MET A 97 -6.54 -11.62 -7.01
N SER A 98 -7.37 -11.78 -5.97
CA SER A 98 -7.88 -13.10 -5.57
C SER A 98 -8.77 -13.73 -6.65
N GLU A 99 -9.62 -12.94 -7.30
CA GLU A 99 -10.46 -13.39 -8.42
C GLU A 99 -9.61 -13.86 -9.60
N ALA A 100 -8.61 -13.07 -10.00
CA ALA A 100 -7.69 -13.43 -11.07
C ALA A 100 -6.89 -14.71 -10.75
N VAL A 101 -6.45 -14.88 -9.49
CA VAL A 101 -5.76 -16.12 -9.07
C VAL A 101 -6.67 -17.34 -9.25
N ASN A 102 -7.92 -17.27 -8.81
CA ASN A 102 -8.87 -18.38 -8.95
C ASN A 102 -9.12 -18.74 -10.42
N GLU A 103 -9.32 -17.72 -11.26
CA GLU A 103 -9.55 -17.89 -12.69
C GLU A 103 -8.34 -18.55 -13.38
N ILE A 104 -7.13 -18.01 -13.15
CA ILE A 104 -5.88 -18.52 -13.72
C ILE A 104 -5.62 -19.96 -13.25
N VAL A 105 -5.75 -20.24 -11.96
CA VAL A 105 -5.53 -21.60 -11.41
C VAL A 105 -6.55 -22.59 -11.97
N SER A 106 -7.82 -22.20 -12.10
CA SER A 106 -8.84 -23.07 -12.69
C SER A 106 -8.51 -23.48 -14.13
N PHE A 107 -7.92 -22.56 -14.91
CA PHE A 107 -7.51 -22.82 -16.29
C PHE A 107 -6.21 -23.65 -16.36
N LEU A 108 -5.22 -23.35 -15.51
CA LEU A 108 -3.89 -23.96 -15.56
C LEU A 108 -3.77 -25.33 -14.86
N ASN A 109 -4.71 -25.71 -13.98
CA ASN A 109 -4.72 -27.02 -13.33
C ASN A 109 -4.81 -28.22 -14.32
N LEU A 110 -4.95 -27.96 -15.63
CA LEU A 110 -4.90 -28.96 -16.69
C LEU A 110 -3.48 -29.40 -17.08
N THR A 111 -2.42 -28.74 -16.58
CA THR A 111 -1.03 -29.10 -16.88
C THR A 111 -0.29 -29.54 -15.60
N GLN A 112 -0.15 -30.85 -15.39
CA GLN A 112 0.64 -31.39 -14.27
C GLN A 112 2.13 -31.08 -14.46
N THR A 113 2.74 -30.44 -13.47
CA THR A 113 4.20 -30.35 -13.32
C THR A 113 4.69 -31.48 -12.42
N SER A 114 5.73 -32.20 -12.84
CA SER A 114 6.36 -33.24 -12.02
C SER A 114 7.03 -32.64 -10.79
N GLU A 115 6.72 -33.15 -9.60
CA GLU A 115 7.35 -32.70 -8.36
C GLU A 115 8.75 -33.30 -8.15
N PRO A 116 9.71 -32.53 -7.61
CA PRO A 116 11.00 -33.09 -7.21
C PRO A 116 10.81 -34.11 -6.08
N LYS A 117 11.35 -35.33 -6.26
CA LYS A 117 11.43 -36.32 -5.18
C LYS A 117 12.65 -36.05 -4.31
N GLY A 118 12.48 -36.08 -2.99
CA GLY A 118 13.56 -35.99 -2.01
C GLY A 118 13.86 -34.57 -1.51
N PRO A 119 14.92 -34.38 -0.69
CA PRO A 119 15.32 -33.08 -0.17
C PRO A 119 15.77 -32.13 -1.28
N PHE A 120 15.34 -30.87 -1.24
CA PHE A 120 15.76 -29.82 -2.17
C PHE A 120 16.04 -28.52 -1.42
N VAL A 121 16.87 -27.66 -2.02
CA VAL A 121 17.27 -26.37 -1.45
C VAL A 121 16.45 -25.25 -2.09
N LEU A 122 15.78 -24.45 -1.25
CA LEU A 122 15.07 -23.26 -1.68
C LEU A 122 15.91 -22.02 -1.44
N HIS A 123 15.91 -21.12 -2.41
CA HIS A 123 16.65 -19.85 -2.34
C HIS A 123 15.66 -18.71 -2.17
N GLY A 124 15.89 -17.88 -1.14
CA GLY A 124 15.10 -16.70 -0.86
C GLY A 124 13.76 -16.97 -0.14
N ILE A 125 13.24 -15.93 0.50
CA ILE A 125 12.04 -16.01 1.34
C ILE A 125 10.76 -16.33 0.55
N ALA A 126 10.66 -15.87 -0.70
CA ALA A 126 9.51 -16.13 -1.56
C ALA A 126 9.35 -17.62 -1.89
N SER A 127 10.45 -18.31 -2.18
CA SER A 127 10.45 -19.75 -2.46
C SER A 127 10.04 -20.56 -1.23
N ILE A 128 10.56 -20.17 -0.05
CA ILE A 128 10.15 -20.74 1.24
C ILE A 128 8.65 -20.55 1.46
N LEU A 129 8.14 -19.33 1.24
CA LEU A 129 6.73 -19.02 1.39
C LEU A 129 5.84 -19.89 0.50
N SER A 130 6.22 -20.09 -0.76
CA SER A 130 5.49 -20.97 -1.69
C SER A 130 5.39 -22.40 -1.15
N LEU A 131 6.50 -22.96 -0.64
CA LEU A 131 6.49 -24.29 -0.02
C LEU A 131 5.60 -24.33 1.23
N LEU A 132 5.64 -23.29 2.08
CA LEU A 132 4.78 -23.24 3.26
C LEU A 132 3.30 -23.17 2.88
N LEU A 133 2.93 -22.33 1.90
CA LEU A 133 1.55 -22.24 1.40
C LEU A 133 1.04 -23.58 0.85
N LYS A 134 1.93 -24.36 0.23
CA LYS A 134 1.61 -25.73 -0.24
C LYS A 134 1.44 -26.71 0.92
N VAL A 135 2.39 -26.76 1.85
CA VAL A 135 2.45 -27.79 2.89
C VAL A 135 1.44 -27.53 4.02
N PHE A 136 1.14 -26.27 4.34
CA PHE A 136 0.30 -25.90 5.47
C PHE A 136 -1.13 -26.49 5.40
N PRO A 137 -1.88 -26.33 4.29
CA PRO A 137 -3.24 -26.89 4.18
C PRO A 137 -3.30 -28.41 4.33
N GLU A 138 -2.26 -29.13 3.91
CA GLU A 138 -2.22 -30.60 3.92
C GLU A 138 -1.76 -31.18 5.28
N SER A 139 -1.15 -30.35 6.13
CA SER A 139 -0.44 -30.80 7.31
C SER A 139 -1.25 -30.69 8.60
N HIS A 140 -1.28 -31.75 9.39
CA HIS A 140 -1.92 -31.75 10.72
C HIS A 140 -1.05 -31.10 11.81
N LYS A 141 0.28 -31.19 11.68
CA LYS A 141 1.25 -30.64 12.63
C LYS A 141 2.52 -30.24 11.88
N ILE A 142 3.02 -29.04 12.15
CA ILE A 142 4.20 -28.48 11.47
C ILE A 142 5.21 -28.10 12.54
N PHE A 143 6.44 -28.61 12.40
CA PHE A 143 7.58 -28.19 13.21
C PHE A 143 8.50 -27.33 12.35
N LEU A 144 8.78 -26.11 12.80
CA LEU A 144 9.51 -25.14 12.02
C LEU A 144 10.69 -24.61 12.82
N THR A 145 11.90 -24.96 12.38
CA THR A 145 13.14 -24.58 13.06
C THR A 145 13.80 -23.45 12.29
N LEU A 146 13.95 -22.28 12.94
CA LEU A 146 14.58 -21.11 12.35
C LEU A 146 15.98 -20.91 12.92
N ASN A 147 16.98 -20.76 12.05
CA ASN A 147 18.34 -20.49 12.49
C ASN A 147 18.43 -19.09 13.14
N LYS A 148 19.18 -18.99 14.24
CA LYS A 148 19.48 -17.73 14.93
C LYS A 148 20.25 -16.71 14.06
N ALA A 149 20.84 -17.15 12.94
CA ALA A 149 21.53 -16.27 11.99
C ALA A 149 20.60 -15.53 10.99
N LEU A 150 19.29 -15.79 11.00
CA LEU A 150 18.34 -15.03 10.18
C LEU A 150 18.29 -13.56 10.62
N ASP A 151 18.49 -12.64 9.67
CA ASP A 151 18.39 -11.21 9.92
C ASP A 151 16.99 -10.81 10.44
N SER A 152 16.97 -9.69 11.18
CA SER A 152 15.79 -9.11 11.81
C SER A 152 14.62 -8.85 10.84
N GLU A 153 14.90 -8.44 9.61
CA GLU A 153 13.88 -8.18 8.58
C GLU A 153 13.26 -9.48 8.07
N ALA A 154 14.09 -10.47 7.74
CA ALA A 154 13.63 -11.78 7.29
C ALA A 154 12.73 -12.45 8.35
N ARG A 155 13.08 -12.31 9.63
CA ARG A 155 12.25 -12.78 10.75
C ARG A 155 10.91 -12.07 10.85
N ARG A 156 10.89 -10.74 10.65
CA ARG A 156 9.65 -9.93 10.73
C ARG A 156 8.68 -10.35 9.63
N VAL A 157 9.17 -10.45 8.39
CA VAL A 157 8.37 -10.90 7.23
C VAL A 157 7.86 -12.31 7.48
N PHE A 158 8.74 -13.24 7.87
CA PHE A 158 8.36 -14.62 8.13
C PHE A 158 7.25 -14.75 9.19
N ARG A 159 7.41 -14.07 10.34
CA ARG A 159 6.39 -14.09 11.40
C ARG A 159 5.05 -13.51 10.94
N SER A 160 5.07 -12.39 10.22
CA SER A 160 3.87 -11.77 9.68
C SER A 160 3.08 -12.74 8.78
N VAL A 161 3.79 -13.42 7.87
CA VAL A 161 3.18 -14.43 7.01
C VAL A 161 2.59 -15.57 7.83
N ILE A 162 3.35 -16.21 8.72
CA ILE A 162 2.86 -17.33 9.52
C ILE A 162 1.64 -16.93 10.35
N SER A 163 1.64 -15.72 10.93
CA SER A 163 0.46 -15.21 11.66
C SER A 163 -0.77 -15.00 10.77
N GLY A 164 -0.58 -14.56 9.51
CA GLY A 164 -1.66 -14.43 8.53
C GLY A 164 -2.23 -15.77 8.07
N LEU A 165 -1.40 -16.82 8.05
CA LEU A 165 -1.82 -18.18 7.70
C LEU A 165 -2.56 -18.89 8.83
N SER A 166 -2.31 -18.52 10.09
CA SER A 166 -2.87 -19.17 11.28
C SER A 166 -4.35 -18.85 11.58
N ILE A 167 -5.06 -18.06 10.76
CA ILE A 167 -6.45 -17.64 11.04
C ILE A 167 -7.50 -18.58 10.40
N LYS A 168 -7.11 -19.64 9.68
CA LYS A 168 -7.99 -20.78 9.43
C LYS A 168 -7.35 -22.06 9.97
N GLU A 169 -7.73 -22.38 11.21
CA GLU A 169 -7.56 -23.67 11.88
C GLU A 169 -6.13 -24.17 12.16
N LYS A 170 -5.64 -23.90 13.38
CA LYS A 170 -5.21 -24.88 14.42
C LYS A 170 -4.09 -24.30 15.28
N ARG A 171 -4.28 -24.42 16.61
CA ARG A 171 -3.39 -23.94 17.66
C ARG A 171 -1.97 -24.48 17.47
N SER A 172 -1.00 -23.58 17.36
CA SER A 172 0.43 -23.91 17.48
C SER A 172 0.91 -23.57 18.89
N TYR A 173 1.50 -24.55 19.58
CA TYR A 173 2.23 -24.36 20.83
C TYR A 173 3.71 -24.23 20.48
N ALA A 174 4.34 -23.14 20.93
CA ALA A 174 5.78 -22.95 20.84
C ALA A 174 6.45 -23.32 22.17
N SER A 175 7.47 -24.18 22.10
CA SER A 175 8.46 -24.42 23.16
C SER A 175 9.81 -23.90 22.69
#